data_AF-A0A812SH05-F1
#
_entry.id   AF-A0A812SH05-F1
#
_cell.length_a   1.000
_cell.length_b   1.000
_cell.length_c   1.000
_cell.angle_alpha   90.00
_cell.angle_beta   90.00
_cell.angle_gamma   90.00
#
_symmetry.space_group_name_H-M   'P 1'
#
loop_
_entity.id
_entity.type
_entity.pdbx_description
1 polymer ?
#
loop_
_entity_poly.entity_id
_entity_poly.type
_entity_poly.pdbx_seq_one_letter_code
_entity_poly.pdbx_strand_id
1 'polypeptide(L)'
;MAAVTDDAKRELVTSADSDLQFVLGEAALSLDAQYRVVQRHTTLRRFQAIADTRAEARAAGKADFGLADDSPEGRQQIAGIVAAWELARDVISKETETRAEAKVLGQPRILQVTERQAMLKAVVAVYGQLGESETPSPEYLAIKCEECESNEPHASTLDAITSKKSTLTTSIQSTLDASGRIHITQHKAKSELPTTTEAYRKVLRVEAFTWLCMASRFKSKQWLQDLKLADFEHF
;
A
#
# COMPACT_ATOMS: atom_id res chain seq x y z
N MET A 1 26.59 19.11 18.22
CA MET A 1 25.20 18.89 17.79
C MET A 1 24.47 18.20 18.94
N ALA A 2 23.31 18.71 19.36
CA ALA A 2 22.51 18.03 20.39
C ALA A 2 22.16 16.61 19.90
N ALA A 3 22.35 15.61 20.75
CA ALA A 3 21.97 14.24 20.42
C ALA A 3 20.46 14.17 20.18
N VAL A 4 20.06 13.64 19.02
CA VAL A 4 18.63 13.41 18.71
C VAL A 4 18.08 12.42 19.73
N THR A 5 16.97 12.76 20.37
CA THR A 5 16.32 11.90 21.37
C THR A 5 15.77 10.64 20.71
N ASP A 6 15.69 9.54 21.48
CA ASP A 6 15.16 8.27 20.98
C ASP A 6 13.71 8.40 20.48
N ASP A 7 12.90 9.27 21.08
CA ASP A 7 11.53 9.51 20.64
C ASP A 7 11.48 10.18 19.27
N ALA A 8 12.33 11.17 19.02
CA ALA A 8 12.45 11.79 17.70
C ALA A 8 12.96 10.80 16.64
N LYS A 9 13.83 9.85 17.02
CA LYS A 9 14.26 8.77 16.12
C LYS A 9 13.10 7.86 15.76
N ARG A 10 12.32 7.43 16.76
CA ARG A 10 11.14 6.58 16.54
C ARG A 10 10.10 7.28 15.68
N GLU A 11 9.86 8.57 15.90
CA GLU A 11 8.92 9.34 15.10
C GLU A 11 9.33 9.36 13.63
N LEU A 12 10.61 9.64 13.35
CA LEU A 12 11.10 9.64 11.97
C LEU A 12 11.03 8.25 11.34
N VAL A 13 11.45 7.18 12.05
CA VAL A 13 11.36 5.81 11.55
C VAL A 13 9.90 5.43 11.25
N THR A 14 8.97 5.80 12.13
CA THR A 14 7.52 5.56 11.96
C THR A 14 6.93 6.32 10.77
N SER A 15 7.57 7.40 10.32
CA SER A 15 7.14 8.18 9.16
C SER A 15 7.51 7.56 7.82
N ALA A 16 8.47 6.63 7.78
CA ALA A 16 8.81 5.87 6.58
C ALA A 16 7.66 4.95 6.13
N ASP A 17 7.72 4.41 4.92
CA ASP A 17 6.78 3.37 4.51
C ASP A 17 6.90 2.10 5.37
N SER A 18 5.76 1.45 5.60
CA SER A 18 5.68 0.27 6.49
C SER A 18 6.58 -0.87 6.04
N ASP A 19 6.78 -1.03 4.73
CA ASP A 19 7.61 -2.09 4.18
C ASP A 19 9.10 -1.86 4.48
N LEU A 20 9.59 -0.61 4.43
CA LEU A 20 10.95 -0.30 4.86
C LEU A 20 11.13 -0.51 6.37
N GLN A 21 10.16 -0.07 7.18
CA GLN A 21 10.19 -0.31 8.63
C GLN A 21 10.29 -1.81 8.94
N PHE A 22 9.51 -2.62 8.22
CA PHE A 22 9.52 -4.08 8.37
C PHE A 22 10.89 -4.67 8.05
N VAL A 23 11.46 -4.41 6.86
CA VAL A 23 12.74 -5.06 6.48
C VAL A 23 13.91 -4.63 7.37
N LEU A 24 13.90 -3.38 7.86
CA LEU A 24 14.93 -2.90 8.78
C LEU A 24 14.78 -3.53 10.18
N GLY A 25 13.55 -3.72 10.65
CA GLY A 25 13.24 -4.40 11.91
C GLY A 25 13.58 -5.89 11.86
N GLU A 26 13.22 -6.58 10.77
CA GLU A 26 13.50 -8.00 10.55
C GLU A 26 15.01 -8.28 10.51
N ALA A 27 15.79 -7.36 9.94
CA ALA A 27 17.25 -7.43 9.95
C ALA A 27 17.89 -7.08 11.32
N ALA A 28 17.08 -6.88 12.36
CA ALA A 28 17.50 -6.56 13.73
C ALA A 28 18.43 -5.34 13.82
N LEU A 29 18.20 -4.33 12.97
CA LEU A 29 18.95 -3.07 13.03
C LEU A 29 18.60 -2.30 14.31
N SER A 30 19.61 -1.71 14.94
CA SER A 30 19.41 -0.80 16.07
C SER A 30 18.57 0.42 15.66
N LEU A 31 17.86 1.03 16.62
CA LEU A 31 17.09 2.25 16.35
C LEU A 31 17.93 3.37 15.72
N ASP A 32 19.22 3.47 16.09
CA ASP A 32 20.14 4.42 15.49
C ASP A 32 20.43 4.10 14.01
N ALA A 33 20.68 2.82 13.68
CA ALA A 33 20.89 2.41 12.30
C ALA A 33 19.63 2.58 11.44
N GLN A 34 18.45 2.21 11.96
CA GLN A 34 17.16 2.43 11.29
C GLN A 34 16.93 3.91 11.00
N TYR A 35 17.17 4.77 12.00
CA TYR A 35 17.05 6.22 11.87
C TYR A 35 17.95 6.77 10.75
N ARG A 36 19.22 6.35 10.69
CA ARG A 36 20.16 6.81 9.65
C ARG A 36 19.78 6.38 8.24
N VAL A 37 19.19 5.19 8.09
CA VAL A 37 18.62 4.76 6.80
C VAL A 37 17.43 5.65 6.42
N VAL A 38 16.48 5.82 7.35
CA VAL A 38 15.22 6.55 7.09
C VAL A 38 15.45 8.04 6.83
N GLN A 39 16.48 8.64 7.41
CA GLN A 39 16.90 10.01 7.10
C GLN A 39 17.18 10.23 5.61
N ARG A 40 17.63 9.18 4.89
CA ARG A 40 17.98 9.27 3.46
C ARG A 40 16.92 8.64 2.56
N HIS A 41 16.32 7.55 3.00
CA HIS A 41 15.37 6.75 2.22
C HIS A 41 14.09 6.58 3.00
N THR A 42 13.00 7.15 2.50
CA THR A 42 11.67 7.03 3.12
C THR A 42 10.82 5.92 2.52
N THR A 43 11.34 5.22 1.49
CA THR A 43 10.63 4.13 0.79
C THR A 43 11.51 2.91 0.55
N LEU A 44 10.90 1.71 0.57
CA LEU A 44 11.58 0.45 0.29
C LEU A 44 12.26 0.47 -1.09
N ARG A 45 11.59 1.02 -2.11
CA ARG A 45 12.14 1.14 -3.48
C ARG A 45 13.40 2.01 -3.53
N ARG A 46 13.44 3.13 -2.80
CA ARG A 46 14.62 3.99 -2.76
C ARG A 46 15.77 3.35 -2.01
N PHE A 47 15.48 2.54 -0.99
CA PHE A 47 16.48 1.81 -0.23
C PHE A 47 17.04 0.62 -1.02
N GLN A 48 16.19 -0.12 -1.73
CA GLN A 48 16.60 -1.22 -2.60
C GLN A 48 17.60 -0.78 -3.69
N ALA A 49 17.41 0.43 -4.23
CA ALA A 49 18.18 0.95 -5.35
C ALA A 49 19.54 1.57 -4.98
N ILE A 50 19.98 1.50 -3.72
CA ILE A 50 21.24 2.13 -3.28
C ILE A 50 22.51 1.41 -3.79
N ALA A 51 22.37 0.17 -4.25
CA ALA A 51 23.47 -0.70 -4.62
C ALA A 51 22.99 -1.77 -5.60
N ASP A 52 23.92 -2.31 -6.40
CA ASP A 52 23.72 -3.45 -7.29
C ASP A 52 24.34 -4.74 -6.74
N THR A 53 25.33 -4.63 -5.84
CA THR A 53 26.01 -5.79 -5.24
C THR A 53 26.04 -5.73 -3.70
N ARG A 54 26.19 -6.90 -3.05
CA ARG A 54 26.39 -6.96 -1.59
C ARG A 54 27.59 -6.15 -1.13
N ALA A 55 28.64 -6.04 -1.96
CA ALA A 55 29.84 -5.27 -1.63
C ALA A 55 29.54 -3.78 -1.59
N GLU A 56 28.79 -3.27 -2.57
CA GLU A 56 28.30 -1.89 -2.60
C GLU A 56 27.33 -1.61 -1.46
N ALA A 57 26.41 -2.54 -1.14
CA ALA A 57 25.50 -2.37 0.00
C ALA A 57 26.26 -2.26 1.34
N ARG A 58 27.35 -3.02 1.52
CA ARG A 58 28.26 -2.86 2.68
C ARG A 58 28.96 -1.50 2.66
N ALA A 59 29.40 -1.04 1.49
CA ALA A 59 30.04 0.26 1.34
C ALA A 59 29.08 1.40 1.68
N ALA A 60 27.83 1.34 1.20
CA ALA A 60 26.75 2.27 1.55
C ALA A 60 26.47 2.28 3.06
N GLY A 61 26.47 1.10 3.71
CA GLY A 61 26.38 0.99 5.17
C GLY A 61 27.38 1.89 5.93
N LYS A 62 28.62 1.98 5.43
CA LYS A 62 29.67 2.81 6.03
C LYS A 62 29.58 4.26 5.56
N ALA A 63 29.52 4.50 4.25
CA ALA A 63 29.64 5.82 3.66
C ALA A 63 28.37 6.67 3.83
N ASP A 64 27.20 6.06 3.64
CA ASP A 64 25.93 6.76 3.67
C ASP A 64 25.29 6.74 5.06
N PHE A 65 25.32 5.60 5.73
CA PHE A 65 24.71 5.45 7.06
C PHE A 65 25.72 5.60 8.21
N GLY A 66 27.00 5.84 7.92
CA GLY A 66 28.02 6.14 8.94
C GLY A 66 28.24 5.02 9.96
N LEU A 67 27.91 3.77 9.63
CA LEU A 67 28.07 2.65 10.55
C LEU A 67 29.55 2.26 10.64
N ALA A 68 30.06 2.11 11.86
CA ALA A 68 31.42 1.69 12.12
C ALA A 68 31.58 0.18 11.91
N ASP A 69 32.75 -0.27 11.43
CA ASP A 69 33.10 -1.68 11.23
C ASP A 69 34.29 -2.15 12.08
N ASP A 70 34.75 -1.28 12.98
CA ASP A 70 35.88 -1.51 13.89
C ASP A 70 35.54 -2.54 14.99
N SER A 71 34.28 -2.61 15.41
CA SER A 71 33.76 -3.53 16.42
C SER A 71 32.96 -4.69 15.84
N PRO A 72 32.88 -5.85 16.52
CA PRO A 72 31.95 -6.92 16.17
C PRO A 72 30.50 -6.43 16.04
N GLU A 73 30.05 -5.59 16.96
CA GLU A 73 28.71 -5.01 16.98
C GLU A 73 28.47 -4.10 15.77
N GLY A 74 29.45 -3.26 15.43
CA GLY A 74 29.40 -2.41 14.24
C GLY A 74 29.32 -3.24 12.95
N ARG A 75 30.14 -4.30 12.83
CA ARG A 75 30.07 -5.25 11.71
C ARG A 75 28.73 -5.96 11.63
N GLN A 76 28.10 -6.29 12.77
CA GLN A 76 26.75 -6.86 12.82
C GLN A 76 25.71 -5.88 12.24
N GLN A 77 25.80 -4.58 12.56
CA GLN A 77 24.89 -3.58 12.00
C GLN A 77 25.05 -3.44 10.48
N ILE A 78 26.29 -3.44 9.97
CA ILE A 78 26.54 -3.42 8.51
C ILE A 78 26.00 -4.69 7.84
N ALA A 79 26.17 -5.85 8.47
CA ALA A 79 25.58 -7.09 7.97
C ALA A 79 24.04 -7.02 7.93
N GLY A 80 23.42 -6.41 8.94
CA GLY A 80 21.98 -6.12 8.97
C GLY A 80 21.52 -5.23 7.82
N ILE A 81 22.28 -4.17 7.48
CA ILE A 81 21.98 -3.32 6.30
C ILE A 81 21.97 -4.15 5.02
N VAL A 82 22.95 -5.02 4.83
CA VAL A 82 23.00 -5.90 3.66
C VAL A 82 21.82 -6.85 3.64
N ALA A 83 21.48 -7.47 4.77
CA ALA A 83 20.34 -8.39 4.86
C ALA A 83 19.01 -7.68 4.56
N ALA A 84 18.80 -6.49 5.12
CA ALA A 84 17.62 -5.67 4.83
C ALA A 84 17.55 -5.27 3.35
N TRP A 85 18.68 -4.88 2.75
CA TRP A 85 18.77 -4.52 1.34
C TRP A 85 18.48 -5.71 0.42
N GLU A 86 18.99 -6.90 0.73
CA GLU A 86 18.68 -8.12 -0.02
C GLU A 86 17.19 -8.46 0.04
N LEU A 87 16.61 -8.42 1.25
CA LEU A 87 15.18 -8.63 1.41
C LEU A 87 14.35 -7.59 0.63
N ALA A 88 14.76 -6.32 0.66
CA ALA A 88 14.12 -5.26 -0.12
C ALA A 88 14.20 -5.53 -1.63
N ARG A 89 15.34 -6.03 -2.14
CA ARG A 89 15.49 -6.45 -3.54
C ARG A 89 14.54 -7.57 -3.90
N ASP A 90 14.49 -8.62 -3.10
CA ASP A 90 13.68 -9.80 -3.36
C ASP A 90 12.19 -9.46 -3.36
N VAL A 91 11.74 -8.67 -2.38
CA VAL A 91 10.36 -8.18 -2.29
C VAL A 91 10.00 -7.38 -3.54
N ILE A 92 10.78 -6.35 -3.90
CA ILE A 92 10.48 -5.49 -5.06
C ILE A 92 10.53 -6.28 -6.37
N SER A 93 11.50 -7.19 -6.52
CA SER A 93 11.62 -8.03 -7.71
C SER A 93 10.39 -8.92 -7.86
N LYS A 94 10.01 -9.64 -6.80
CA LYS A 94 8.85 -10.55 -6.83
C LYS A 94 7.55 -9.80 -7.02
N GLU A 95 7.37 -8.65 -6.38
CA GLU A 95 6.20 -7.80 -6.59
C GLU A 95 6.06 -7.34 -8.04
N THR A 96 7.18 -6.95 -8.67
CA THR A 96 7.19 -6.49 -10.06
C THR A 96 6.86 -7.62 -11.01
N GLU A 97 7.46 -8.79 -10.82
CA GLU A 97 7.19 -10.01 -11.59
C GLU A 97 5.72 -10.42 -11.46
N THR A 98 5.20 -10.59 -10.25
CA THR A 98 3.80 -10.99 -10.01
C THR A 98 2.82 -9.97 -10.59
N ARG A 99 3.11 -8.66 -10.50
CA ARG A 99 2.28 -7.63 -11.12
C ARG A 99 2.29 -7.72 -12.64
N ALA A 100 3.45 -7.98 -13.24
CA ALA A 100 3.58 -8.14 -14.68
C ALA A 100 2.84 -9.40 -15.17
N GLU A 101 3.01 -10.53 -14.48
CA GLU A 101 2.30 -11.78 -14.77
C GLU A 101 0.79 -11.62 -14.69
N ALA A 102 0.28 -11.01 -13.61
CA ALA A 102 -1.15 -10.76 -13.45
C ALA A 102 -1.72 -9.94 -14.62
N LYS A 103 -0.98 -8.91 -15.06
CA LYS A 103 -1.38 -8.08 -16.20
C LYS A 103 -1.41 -8.87 -17.51
N VAL A 104 -0.42 -9.72 -17.77
CA VAL A 104 -0.37 -10.57 -18.98
C VAL A 104 -1.53 -11.57 -19.00
N LEU A 105 -1.88 -12.13 -17.84
CA LEU A 105 -2.97 -13.09 -17.69
C LEU A 105 -4.36 -12.44 -17.60
N GLY A 106 -4.45 -11.11 -17.67
CA GLY A 106 -5.72 -10.38 -17.51
C GLY A 106 -6.36 -10.60 -16.13
N GLN A 107 -5.57 -10.93 -15.11
CA GLN A 107 -6.07 -11.12 -13.76
C GLN A 107 -6.46 -9.78 -13.15
N PRO A 108 -7.53 -9.75 -12.33
CA PRO A 108 -7.90 -8.54 -11.61
C PRO A 108 -6.71 -8.00 -10.81
N ARG A 109 -6.51 -6.68 -10.86
CA ARG A 109 -5.48 -6.03 -10.05
C ARG A 109 -5.70 -6.37 -8.58
N ILE A 110 -4.65 -6.83 -7.91
CA ILE A 110 -4.62 -6.98 -6.46
C ILE A 110 -3.84 -5.82 -5.88
N LEU A 111 -4.49 -5.08 -4.99
CA LEU A 111 -3.87 -3.97 -4.28
C LEU A 111 -3.16 -4.49 -3.03
N GLN A 112 -1.88 -4.16 -2.85
CA GLN A 112 -1.12 -4.61 -1.68
C GLN A 112 -1.70 -4.07 -0.37
N VAL A 113 -1.54 -4.82 0.72
CA VAL A 113 -2.06 -4.43 2.05
C VAL A 113 -1.48 -3.09 2.48
N THR A 114 -0.17 -2.90 2.36
CA THR A 114 0.51 -1.67 2.76
C THR A 114 0.06 -0.47 1.92
N GLU A 115 -0.06 -0.66 0.60
CA GLU A 115 -0.63 0.33 -0.31
C GLU A 115 -2.05 0.75 0.08
N ARG A 116 -2.92 -0.21 0.41
CA ARG A 116 -4.30 0.08 0.88
C ARG A 116 -4.30 0.85 2.19
N GLN A 117 -3.51 0.41 3.17
CA GLN A 117 -3.45 1.05 4.48
C GLN A 117 -2.89 2.47 4.39
N ALA A 118 -1.92 2.74 3.52
CA ALA A 118 -1.38 4.07 3.30
C ALA A 118 -2.45 5.05 2.79
N MET A 119 -3.28 4.64 1.83
CA MET A 119 -4.38 5.46 1.32
C MET A 119 -5.44 5.72 2.39
N LEU A 120 -5.87 4.68 3.10
CA LEU A 120 -6.86 4.82 4.17
C LEU A 120 -6.35 5.70 5.31
N LYS A 121 -5.09 5.55 5.71
CA LYS A 121 -4.45 6.39 6.74
C LYS A 121 -4.42 7.87 6.31
N ALA A 122 -4.14 8.15 5.04
CA ALA A 122 -4.15 9.52 4.52
C ALA A 122 -5.55 10.15 4.61
N VAL A 123 -6.60 9.40 4.28
CA VAL A 123 -7.99 9.87 4.40
C VAL A 123 -8.39 10.04 5.88
N VAL A 124 -8.07 9.06 6.73
CA VAL A 124 -8.40 9.10 8.17
C VAL A 124 -7.70 10.25 8.88
N ALA A 125 -6.49 10.62 8.47
CA ALA A 125 -5.77 11.77 9.03
C ALA A 125 -6.50 13.11 8.80
N VAL A 126 -7.30 13.23 7.74
CA VAL A 126 -8.03 14.46 7.38
C VAL A 126 -9.47 14.42 7.89
N TYR A 127 -10.15 13.28 7.74
CA TYR A 127 -11.60 13.18 7.94
C TYR A 127 -11.99 12.40 9.22
N GLY A 128 -11.01 11.86 9.96
CA GLY A 128 -11.26 11.06 11.15
C GLY A 128 -11.52 9.58 10.84
N GLN A 129 -11.96 8.84 11.85
CA GLN A 129 -12.14 7.38 11.74
C GLN A 129 -13.29 7.02 10.80
N LEU A 130 -13.04 6.06 9.91
CA LEU A 130 -14.03 5.50 9.00
C LEU A 130 -14.60 4.20 9.57
N GLY A 131 -15.92 4.08 9.61
CA GLY A 131 -16.59 2.81 9.93
C GLY A 131 -16.44 1.79 8.79
N GLU A 132 -16.67 0.51 9.06
CA GLU A 132 -16.54 -0.55 8.04
C GLU A 132 -17.54 -0.42 6.89
N SER A 133 -18.68 0.22 7.11
CA SER A 133 -19.68 0.51 6.07
C SER A 133 -19.31 1.68 5.17
N GLU A 134 -18.35 2.51 5.59
CA GLU A 134 -17.89 3.69 4.84
C GLU A 134 -16.50 3.48 4.25
N THR A 135 -15.72 2.57 4.85
CA THR A 135 -14.42 2.15 4.35
C THR A 135 -14.61 1.39 3.03
N PRO A 136 -14.00 1.84 1.92
CA PRO A 136 -14.06 1.13 0.64
C PRO A 136 -13.51 -0.30 0.73
N SER A 137 -14.06 -1.22 -0.06
CA SER A 137 -13.52 -2.58 -0.14
C SER A 137 -12.13 -2.61 -0.78
N PRO A 138 -11.26 -3.58 -0.43
CA PRO A 138 -9.99 -3.79 -1.10
C PRO A 138 -10.12 -3.97 -2.61
N GLU A 139 -11.14 -4.69 -3.06
CA GLU A 139 -11.41 -4.99 -4.45
C GLU A 139 -11.82 -3.72 -5.21
N TYR A 140 -12.66 -2.89 -4.61
CA TYR A 140 -13.13 -1.65 -5.24
C TYR A 140 -12.01 -0.61 -5.36
N LEU A 141 -11.17 -0.48 -4.33
CA LEU A 141 -9.96 0.34 -4.40
C LEU A 141 -9.02 -0.14 -5.51
N ALA A 142 -8.90 -1.45 -5.73
CA ALA A 142 -8.05 -2.00 -6.78
C ALA A 142 -8.55 -1.62 -8.18
N ILE A 143 -9.86 -1.71 -8.41
CA ILE A 143 -10.50 -1.29 -9.66
C ILE A 143 -10.24 0.20 -9.92
N LYS A 144 -10.49 1.06 -8.94
CA LYS A 144 -10.26 2.51 -9.09
C LYS A 144 -8.80 2.88 -9.26
N CYS A 145 -7.88 2.14 -8.64
CA CYS A 145 -6.45 2.29 -8.90
C CYS A 145 -6.09 1.97 -10.35
N GLU A 146 -6.69 0.94 -10.95
CA GLU A 146 -6.46 0.58 -12.35
C GLU A 146 -7.01 1.65 -13.30
N GLU A 147 -8.24 2.12 -13.08
CA GLU A 147 -8.85 3.24 -13.84
C GLU A 147 -7.96 4.49 -13.76
N CYS A 148 -7.45 4.81 -12.57
CA CYS A 148 -6.51 5.90 -12.38
C CYS A 148 -5.24 5.65 -13.22
N GLU A 149 -4.58 4.51 -13.09
CA GLU A 149 -3.33 4.23 -13.83
C GLU A 149 -3.50 4.30 -15.35
N SER A 150 -4.62 3.81 -15.88
CA SER A 150 -4.97 3.89 -17.30
C SER A 150 -5.44 5.29 -17.73
N ASN A 151 -5.70 6.19 -16.76
CA ASN A 151 -6.25 7.52 -16.97
C ASN A 151 -7.64 7.51 -17.64
N GLU A 152 -8.45 6.51 -17.30
CA GLU A 152 -9.79 6.28 -17.83
C GLU A 152 -10.77 6.06 -16.65
N PRO A 153 -11.10 7.11 -15.88
CA PRO A 153 -12.06 7.00 -14.78
C PRO A 153 -13.46 6.73 -15.33
N HIS A 154 -14.15 5.75 -14.76
CA HIS A 154 -15.51 5.40 -15.13
C HIS A 154 -16.46 5.57 -13.94
N ALA A 155 -17.66 6.09 -14.20
CA ALA A 155 -18.71 6.14 -13.19
C ALA A 155 -19.15 4.71 -12.85
N SER A 156 -19.02 4.32 -11.59
CA SER A 156 -19.48 3.00 -11.14
C SER A 156 -20.99 2.97 -10.97
N THR A 157 -21.59 1.82 -11.26
CA THR A 157 -22.98 1.56 -10.90
C THR A 157 -23.10 1.39 -9.38
N LEU A 158 -24.26 1.70 -8.82
CA LEU A 158 -24.46 1.72 -7.36
C LEU A 158 -24.23 0.34 -6.72
N ASP A 159 -24.50 -0.74 -7.44
CA ASP A 159 -24.26 -2.13 -7.02
C ASP A 159 -22.78 -2.55 -7.14
N ALA A 160 -21.95 -1.79 -7.84
CA ALA A 160 -20.51 -2.04 -7.97
C ALA A 160 -19.69 -1.36 -6.86
N ILE A 161 -20.24 -0.32 -6.23
CA ILE A 161 -19.61 0.39 -5.12
C ILE A 161 -19.74 -0.47 -3.87
N THR A 162 -18.60 -0.95 -3.36
CA THR A 162 -18.58 -1.89 -2.24
C THR A 162 -17.72 -1.37 -1.09
N SER A 163 -18.23 -1.57 0.13
CA SER A 163 -17.52 -1.26 1.37
C SER A 163 -16.83 -2.51 1.93
N LYS A 164 -15.94 -2.34 2.90
CA LYS A 164 -15.34 -3.43 3.68
C LYS A 164 -16.42 -4.34 4.30
N LYS A 165 -17.53 -3.76 4.77
CA LYS A 165 -18.69 -4.54 5.26
C LYS A 165 -19.33 -5.39 4.17
N SER A 166 -19.36 -4.90 2.92
CA SER A 166 -19.91 -5.63 1.76
C SER A 166 -19.01 -6.78 1.31
N THR A 167 -17.68 -6.71 1.49
CA THR A 167 -16.77 -7.78 1.08
C THR A 167 -17.03 -9.11 1.80
N LEU A 168 -17.62 -9.08 3.00
CA LEU A 168 -18.01 -10.27 3.78
C LEU A 168 -19.02 -11.18 3.07
N THR A 169 -19.64 -10.74 1.96
CA THR A 169 -20.63 -11.51 1.20
C THR A 169 -20.11 -12.06 -0.13
N THR A 170 -18.79 -12.00 -0.39
CA THR A 170 -18.22 -12.51 -1.65
C THR A 170 -18.28 -14.04 -1.72
N SER A 171 -18.99 -14.59 -2.72
CA SER A 171 -19.13 -16.03 -2.93
C SER A 171 -18.21 -16.54 -4.05
N ILE A 172 -17.42 -17.57 -3.76
CA ILE A 172 -16.70 -18.36 -4.76
C ILE A 172 -17.59 -19.54 -5.13
N GLN A 173 -17.96 -19.67 -6.41
CA GLN A 173 -18.72 -20.81 -6.90
C GLN A 173 -17.78 -21.75 -7.65
N SER A 174 -17.64 -22.97 -7.14
CA SER A 174 -16.95 -24.07 -7.82
C SER A 174 -18.01 -24.97 -8.44
N THR A 175 -18.02 -25.09 -9.77
CA THR A 175 -18.86 -26.04 -10.49
C THR A 175 -18.01 -27.17 -11.05
N LEU A 176 -18.54 -28.40 -11.01
CA LEU A 176 -17.90 -29.55 -11.64
C LEU A 176 -18.58 -29.76 -13.00
N ASP A 177 -17.80 -29.81 -14.09
CA ASP A 177 -18.36 -30.19 -15.38
C ASP A 177 -18.57 -31.71 -15.48
N ALA A 178 -19.30 -32.16 -16.50
CA ALA A 178 -19.58 -33.58 -16.74
C ALA A 178 -18.31 -34.42 -17.04
N SER A 179 -17.15 -33.78 -17.26
CA SER A 179 -15.86 -34.43 -17.48
C SER A 179 -14.98 -34.48 -16.23
N GLY A 180 -15.48 -33.99 -15.08
CA GLY A 180 -14.75 -33.95 -13.82
C GLY A 180 -13.79 -32.78 -13.68
N ARG A 181 -13.84 -31.78 -14.58
CA ARG A 181 -13.04 -30.56 -14.46
C ARG A 181 -13.74 -29.54 -13.56
N ILE A 182 -13.01 -29.04 -12.58
CA ILE A 182 -13.48 -28.00 -11.66
C ILE A 182 -13.37 -26.65 -12.38
N HIS A 183 -14.51 -26.00 -12.58
CA HIS A 183 -14.61 -24.61 -13.03
C HIS A 183 -14.81 -23.73 -11.80
N ILE A 184 -13.84 -22.87 -11.52
CA ILE A 184 -13.95 -21.88 -10.45
C ILE A 184 -14.37 -20.56 -11.09
N THR A 185 -15.58 -20.10 -10.80
CA THR A 185 -16.06 -18.78 -11.24
C THR A 185 -16.08 -17.85 -10.05
N GLN A 186 -15.21 -16.85 -10.07
CA GLN A 186 -15.20 -15.79 -9.07
C GLN A 186 -16.15 -14.68 -9.55
N HIS A 187 -17.24 -14.46 -8.81
CA HIS A 187 -18.14 -13.34 -9.08
C HIS A 187 -17.54 -12.05 -8.52
N LYS A 188 -17.59 -10.97 -9.31
CA LYS A 188 -17.25 -9.62 -8.83
C LYS A 188 -18.15 -9.30 -7.64
N ALA A 189 -17.57 -8.81 -6.55
CA ALA A 189 -18.32 -8.38 -5.38
C ALA A 189 -19.33 -7.30 -5.81
N LYS A 190 -20.61 -7.54 -5.54
CA LYS A 190 -21.69 -6.58 -5.76
C LYS A 190 -22.37 -6.28 -4.43
N SER A 191 -22.71 -5.02 -4.21
CA SER A 191 -23.56 -4.58 -3.12
C SER A 191 -25.03 -4.62 -3.54
N GLU A 192 -25.93 -4.66 -2.55
CA GLU A 192 -27.36 -4.53 -2.81
C GLU A 192 -27.68 -3.12 -3.34
N LEU A 193 -28.53 -3.05 -4.37
CA LEU A 193 -28.99 -1.77 -4.92
C LEU A 193 -29.72 -0.95 -3.84
N PRO A 194 -29.35 0.32 -3.62
CA PRO A 194 -29.98 1.14 -2.60
C PRO A 194 -31.44 1.43 -2.99
N THR A 195 -32.37 1.07 -2.11
CA THR A 195 -33.82 1.28 -2.29
C THR A 195 -34.36 2.48 -1.54
N THR A 196 -33.55 3.08 -0.65
CA THR A 196 -33.92 4.26 0.15
C THR A 196 -32.89 5.37 -0.03
N THR A 197 -33.29 6.61 0.20
CA THR A 197 -32.39 7.78 0.12
C THR A 197 -31.22 7.65 1.10
N GLU A 198 -31.44 7.13 2.31
CA GLU A 198 -30.36 6.90 3.27
C GLU A 198 -29.37 5.81 2.80
N ALA A 199 -29.87 4.74 2.18
CA ALA A 199 -29.00 3.72 1.58
C ALA A 199 -28.18 4.31 0.43
N TYR A 200 -28.79 5.17 -0.40
CA TYR A 200 -28.10 5.86 -1.49
C TYR A 200 -26.97 6.77 -0.97
N ARG A 201 -27.24 7.61 0.04
CA ARG A 201 -26.20 8.46 0.66
C ARG A 201 -25.04 7.66 1.22
N LYS A 202 -25.30 6.49 1.83
CA LYS A 202 -24.23 5.60 2.31
C LYS A 202 -23.35 5.08 1.18
N VAL A 203 -23.94 4.66 0.07
CA VAL A 203 -23.19 4.20 -1.11
C VAL A 203 -22.31 5.33 -1.67
N LEU A 204 -22.87 6.54 -1.82
CA LEU A 204 -22.10 7.69 -2.29
C LEU A 204 -21.00 8.12 -1.32
N ARG A 205 -21.19 7.93 -0.01
CA ARG A 205 -20.15 8.20 0.99
C ARG A 205 -18.97 7.25 0.83
N VAL A 206 -19.22 5.97 0.51
CA VAL A 206 -18.16 5.00 0.16
C VAL A 206 -17.44 5.45 -1.13
N GLU A 207 -18.20 5.90 -2.13
CA GLU A 207 -17.63 6.42 -3.38
C GLU A 207 -16.70 7.62 -3.12
N ALA A 208 -17.15 8.56 -2.31
CA ALA A 208 -16.38 9.74 -1.92
C ALA A 208 -15.06 9.35 -1.25
N PHE A 209 -15.11 8.46 -0.24
CA PHE A 209 -13.89 7.99 0.43
C PHE A 209 -12.97 7.18 -0.50
N THR A 210 -13.53 6.47 -1.48
CA THR A 210 -12.74 5.78 -2.51
C THR A 210 -11.96 6.79 -3.34
N TRP A 211 -12.59 7.84 -3.84
CA TRP A 211 -11.90 8.85 -4.64
C TRP A 211 -10.94 9.71 -3.82
N LEU A 212 -11.23 9.98 -2.55
CA LEU A 212 -10.28 10.61 -1.63
C LEU A 212 -9.04 9.73 -1.40
N CYS A 213 -9.21 8.41 -1.31
CA CYS A 213 -8.09 7.47 -1.29
C CYS A 213 -7.28 7.58 -2.58
N MET A 214 -7.93 7.63 -3.75
CA MET A 214 -7.24 7.80 -5.03
C MET A 214 -6.48 9.14 -5.10
N ALA A 215 -7.08 10.24 -4.66
CA ALA A 215 -6.44 11.56 -4.63
C ALA A 215 -5.20 11.59 -3.74
N SER A 216 -5.23 10.88 -2.59
CA SER A 216 -4.08 10.77 -1.69
C SER A 216 -2.88 10.08 -2.34
N ARG A 217 -3.14 9.10 -3.23
CA ARG A 217 -2.14 8.30 -3.92
C ARG A 217 -1.66 8.95 -5.22
N PHE A 218 -2.58 9.37 -6.07
CA PHE A 218 -2.30 9.87 -7.42
C PHE A 218 -2.26 11.40 -7.47
N LYS A 219 -1.41 11.99 -6.61
CA LYS A 219 -1.28 13.46 -6.46
C LYS A 219 -0.91 14.21 -7.75
N SER A 220 -0.30 13.51 -8.72
CA SER A 220 0.07 14.07 -10.01
C SER A 220 -1.10 14.21 -10.99
N LYS A 221 -2.25 13.58 -10.73
CA LYS A 221 -3.41 13.66 -11.62
C LYS A 221 -4.20 14.92 -11.34
N GLN A 222 -4.22 15.83 -12.31
CA GLN A 222 -4.89 17.13 -12.20
C GLN A 222 -6.38 17.00 -11.86
N TRP A 223 -7.07 16.01 -12.43
CA TRP A 223 -8.50 15.79 -12.19
C TRP A 223 -8.84 15.21 -10.80
N LEU A 224 -7.85 14.84 -9.99
CA LEU A 224 -8.01 14.47 -8.57
C LEU A 224 -7.57 15.58 -7.62
N GLN A 225 -7.06 16.70 -8.13
CA GLN A 225 -6.59 17.79 -7.28
C GLN A 225 -7.75 18.49 -6.60
N ASP A 226 -7.52 18.89 -5.35
CA ASP A 226 -8.47 19.62 -4.51
C ASP A 226 -9.83 18.96 -4.26
N LEU A 227 -9.94 17.65 -4.56
CA LEU A 227 -11.13 16.86 -4.29
C LEU A 227 -11.43 16.82 -2.78
N LYS A 228 -12.65 17.20 -2.41
CA LYS A 228 -13.13 17.26 -1.03
C LYS A 228 -14.35 16.38 -0.85
N LEU A 229 -14.60 15.99 0.40
CA LEU A 229 -15.82 15.24 0.74
C LEU A 229 -17.09 16.02 0.38
N ALA A 230 -17.09 17.35 0.54
CA ALA A 230 -18.22 18.22 0.22
C ALA A 230 -18.64 18.18 -1.26
N ASP A 231 -17.71 17.84 -2.17
CA ASP A 231 -18.03 17.69 -3.60
C ASP A 231 -19.01 16.53 -3.85
N PHE A 232 -19.12 15.61 -2.88
CA PHE A 232 -20.04 14.48 -2.86
C PHE A 232 -21.24 14.71 -1.91
N GLU A 233 -21.52 15.96 -1.53
CA GLU A 233 -22.69 16.28 -0.69
C GLU A 233 -23.73 17.11 -1.45
N HIS A 234 -23.41 17.56 -2.67
CA HIS A 234 -24.28 18.36 -3.53
C HIS A 234 -25.25 17.52 -4.39
N PHE A 235 -26.00 16.62 -3.75
CA PHE A 235 -26.99 15.75 -4.41
C PHE A 235 -28.42 16.01 -3.95
#